data_AF-A0A2V9YXK5-F1
#
_entry.id   AF-A0A2V9YXK5-F1
#
_cell.length_a   1.000
_cell.length_b   1.000
_cell.length_c   1.000
_cell.angle_alpha   90.00
_cell.angle_beta   90.00
_cell.angle_gamma   90.00
#
_symmetry.space_group_name_H-M   'P 1'
#
loop_
_entity.id
_entity.type
_entity.pdbx_description
1 polymer ?
#
loop_
_entity_poly.entity_id
_entity_poly.type
_entity_poly.pdbx_seq_one_letter_code
_entity_poly.pdbx_strand_id
1 'polypeptide(L)'
;MPAVAVGQQAQQAPPVKVNILNVCNPGADEQKEIASALASVPKQPLFSPDFEVARGRSSLSDKAQAMEAGESATPQPITAAWVRIRHEFSQTLFSNVQYSFSADSKNMIETLVLHVREPKDLVLLSIEDTASAVTSPAAMLGTNTPIDRIKLERFGKPSVVLARCAASQAGPAPDQSAYEPLFRDASAVLGKYRDLLRARRTVPDELAKVITSGRAKPASPTKKTRSLQK
;
A
#
# COMPACT_ATOMS: atom_id res chain seq x y z
N MET A 1 16.11 5.45 -63.64
CA MET A 1 15.22 5.69 -62.48
C MET A 1 15.93 5.16 -61.24
N PRO A 2 15.99 5.93 -60.14
CA PRO A 2 16.95 5.72 -59.06
C PRO A 2 16.48 4.69 -58.02
N ALA A 3 17.45 4.03 -57.39
CA ALA A 3 17.28 3.12 -56.27
C ALA A 3 17.05 3.91 -54.97
N VAL A 4 16.10 3.46 -54.14
CA VAL A 4 15.83 4.02 -52.81
C VAL A 4 16.27 3.00 -51.76
N ALA A 5 17.32 3.34 -51.01
CA ALA A 5 17.78 2.59 -49.85
C ALA A 5 16.95 2.99 -48.62
N VAL A 6 16.39 2.01 -47.91
CA VAL A 6 15.72 2.22 -46.62
C VAL A 6 16.75 1.99 -45.51
N GLY A 7 17.17 3.07 -44.85
CA GLY A 7 18.05 3.00 -43.67
C GLY A 7 17.29 2.51 -42.44
N GLN A 8 17.75 1.43 -41.82
CA GLN A 8 17.33 1.02 -40.49
C GLN A 8 18.01 1.92 -39.44
N GLN A 9 17.27 2.84 -38.84
CA GLN A 9 17.69 3.48 -37.60
C GLN A 9 17.48 2.48 -36.45
N ALA A 10 18.58 1.96 -35.91
CA ALA A 10 18.58 1.21 -34.67
C ALA A 10 18.11 2.12 -33.53
N GLN A 11 16.87 1.89 -33.06
CA GLN A 11 16.34 2.53 -31.87
C GLN A 11 17.08 1.98 -30.65
N GLN A 12 18.08 2.73 -30.18
CA GLN A 12 18.68 2.52 -28.88
C GLN A 12 17.62 2.80 -27.82
N ALA A 13 17.25 1.78 -27.04
CA ALA A 13 16.33 1.94 -25.93
C ALA A 13 16.86 3.00 -24.95
N PRO A 14 16.02 3.92 -24.46
CA PRO A 14 16.47 5.01 -23.60
C PRO A 14 17.13 4.46 -22.33
N PRO A 15 18.22 5.09 -21.83
CA PRO A 15 18.92 4.61 -20.66
C PRO A 15 18.00 4.61 -19.44
N VAL A 16 17.74 3.42 -18.90
CA VAL A 16 16.97 3.24 -17.67
C VAL A 16 17.86 3.64 -16.50
N LYS A 17 17.66 4.84 -15.96
CA LYS A 17 18.33 5.28 -14.72
C LYS A 17 17.70 4.56 -13.53
N VAL A 18 18.31 3.46 -13.10
CA VAL A 18 17.91 2.72 -11.91
C VAL A 18 18.46 3.44 -10.68
N ASN A 19 17.60 4.11 -9.91
CA ASN A 19 17.98 4.60 -8.59
C ASN A 19 17.93 3.41 -7.62
N ILE A 20 19.10 2.84 -7.32
CA ILE A 20 19.23 1.78 -6.32
C ILE A 20 19.00 2.40 -4.95
N LEU A 21 17.86 2.14 -4.34
CA LEU A 21 17.51 2.56 -2.98
C LEU A 21 18.04 1.53 -1.99
N ASN A 22 18.97 1.93 -1.12
CA ASN A 22 19.43 1.10 -0.01
C ASN A 22 18.39 1.12 1.12
N VAL A 23 17.34 0.33 0.96
CA VAL A 23 16.19 0.31 1.89
C VAL A 23 16.47 -0.40 3.21
N CYS A 24 17.46 -1.28 3.25
CA CYS A 24 17.75 -2.12 4.41
C CYS A 24 18.73 -1.46 5.39
N ASN A 25 19.62 -0.60 4.88
CA ASN A 25 20.67 0.02 5.69
C ASN A 25 20.87 1.49 5.32
N PRO A 26 19.85 2.34 5.51
CA PRO A 26 19.93 3.76 5.17
C PRO A 26 20.98 4.49 6.02
N GLY A 27 21.65 5.47 5.42
CA GLY A 27 22.73 6.23 6.06
C GLY A 27 22.26 7.06 7.27
N ALA A 28 23.20 7.58 8.06
CA ALA A 28 22.89 8.36 9.25
C ALA A 28 22.06 9.62 8.98
N ASP A 29 22.25 10.26 7.82
CA ASP A 29 21.46 11.44 7.44
C ASP A 29 20.03 11.06 7.05
N GLU A 30 19.86 9.93 6.36
CA GLU A 30 18.54 9.36 6.05
C GLU A 30 17.78 8.97 7.33
N GLN A 31 18.47 8.42 8.34
CA GLN A 31 17.88 8.12 9.65
C GLN A 31 17.38 9.39 10.35
N LYS A 32 18.15 10.48 10.31
CA LYS A 32 17.74 11.78 10.89
C LYS A 32 16.52 12.34 10.17
N GLU A 33 16.46 12.22 8.84
CA GLU A 33 15.30 12.64 8.06
C GLU A 33 14.04 11.84 8.44
N ILE A 34 14.15 10.52 8.58
CA ILE A 34 13.06 9.66 9.05
C ILE A 34 12.60 10.06 10.45
N ALA A 35 13.55 10.21 11.38
CA ALA A 35 13.25 10.61 12.76
C ALA A 35 12.53 11.97 12.81
N SER A 36 13.02 12.94 12.04
CA SER A 36 12.42 14.28 11.97
C SER A 36 11.00 14.24 11.38
N ALA A 37 10.79 13.47 10.31
CA ALA A 37 9.48 13.30 9.70
C ALA A 37 8.49 12.66 10.68
N LEU A 38 8.88 11.58 11.37
CA LEU A 38 8.05 10.93 12.39
C LEU A 38 7.72 11.88 13.55
N ALA A 39 8.69 12.67 14.02
CA ALA A 39 8.49 13.63 15.10
C ALA A 39 7.54 14.78 14.72
N SER A 40 7.44 15.12 13.43
CA SER A 40 6.54 16.16 12.93
C SER A 40 5.06 15.74 12.89
N VAL A 41 4.78 14.43 13.00
CA VAL A 41 3.41 13.90 12.91
C VAL A 41 2.57 14.39 14.10
N PRO A 42 1.39 15.03 13.86
CA PRO A 42 0.53 15.50 14.94
C PRO A 42 0.06 14.35 15.81
N LYS A 43 0.29 14.48 17.13
CA LYS A 43 -0.18 13.50 18.12
C LYS A 43 -1.70 13.62 18.33
N GLN A 44 -2.27 14.81 18.30
CA GLN A 44 -3.71 15.02 18.47
C GLN A 44 -4.20 15.92 17.34
N PRO A 45 -4.36 15.35 16.14
CA PRO A 45 -4.81 16.13 15.00
C PRO A 45 -6.26 16.58 15.15
N LEU A 46 -6.55 17.77 14.63
CA LEU A 46 -7.92 18.23 14.40
C LEU A 46 -8.28 17.92 12.94
N PHE A 47 -9.20 16.98 12.77
CA PHE A 47 -9.74 16.64 11.46
C PHE A 47 -10.91 17.57 11.10
N SER A 48 -11.09 17.77 9.80
CA SER A 48 -12.36 18.28 9.28
C SER A 48 -13.51 17.34 9.64
N PRO A 49 -14.75 17.85 9.78
CA PRO A 49 -15.90 17.03 10.15
C PRO A 49 -16.24 15.98 9.10
N ASP A 50 -16.01 16.30 7.82
CA ASP A 50 -16.24 15.42 6.70
C ASP A 50 -15.02 14.54 6.42
N PHE A 51 -15.27 13.29 6.02
CA PHE A 51 -14.24 12.32 5.64
C PHE A 51 -14.74 11.39 4.53
N GLU A 52 -13.79 10.83 3.78
CA GLU A 52 -14.06 9.91 2.68
C GLU A 52 -13.74 8.47 3.10
N VAL A 53 -14.65 7.55 2.79
CA VAL A 53 -14.39 6.10 2.85
C VAL A 53 -14.64 5.52 1.46
N ALA A 54 -13.56 5.09 0.81
CA ALA A 54 -13.59 4.41 -0.47
C ALA A 54 -13.27 2.93 -0.28
N ARG A 55 -13.83 2.08 -1.14
CA ARG A 55 -13.58 0.63 -1.14
C ARG A 55 -13.67 0.09 -2.55
N GLY A 56 -12.93 -0.98 -2.83
CA GLY A 56 -12.93 -1.56 -4.18
C GLY A 56 -12.17 -2.88 -4.28
N ARG A 57 -12.04 -3.34 -5.52
CA ARG A 57 -11.22 -4.50 -5.89
C ARG A 57 -10.24 -4.09 -6.96
N SER A 58 -9.02 -4.57 -6.84
CA SER A 58 -7.97 -4.39 -7.85
C SER A 58 -7.51 -5.76 -8.31
N SER A 59 -7.35 -5.96 -9.62
CA SER A 59 -6.79 -7.18 -10.19
C SER A 59 -5.53 -6.85 -10.97
N LEU A 60 -4.44 -7.57 -10.70
CA LEU A 60 -3.26 -7.55 -11.58
C LEU A 60 -3.57 -8.36 -12.82
N SER A 61 -3.49 -7.74 -14.00
CA SER A 61 -3.66 -8.44 -15.28
C SER A 61 -2.47 -9.38 -15.55
N ASP A 62 -2.72 -10.45 -16.31
CA ASP A 62 -1.77 -11.52 -16.67
C ASP A 62 -0.38 -11.03 -17.09
N LYS A 63 -0.25 -9.89 -17.79
CA LYS A 63 1.05 -9.33 -18.22
C LYS A 63 1.95 -8.87 -17.07
N ALA A 64 1.38 -8.39 -15.96
CA ALA A 64 2.16 -7.95 -14.81
C ALA A 64 2.66 -9.16 -13.99
N GLN A 65 1.84 -10.22 -13.91
CA GLN A 65 2.20 -11.47 -13.24
C GLN A 65 3.23 -12.28 -14.05
N ALA A 66 3.15 -12.26 -15.39
CA ALA A 66 4.11 -12.95 -16.25
C ALA A 66 5.54 -12.40 -16.13
N MET A 67 5.71 -11.11 -15.80
CA MET A 67 7.03 -10.51 -15.55
C MET A 67 7.65 -10.97 -14.21
N GLU A 68 6.85 -11.39 -13.23
CA GLU A 68 7.33 -11.89 -11.94
C GLU A 68 7.47 -13.42 -11.89
N ALA A 69 6.67 -14.18 -12.67
CA ALA A 69 6.53 -15.62 -12.49
C ALA A 69 7.37 -16.51 -13.43
N GLY A 70 7.99 -15.97 -14.48
CA GLY A 70 8.61 -16.79 -15.53
C GLY A 70 7.56 -17.59 -16.35
N GLU A 71 7.93 -18.02 -17.56
CA GLU A 71 7.01 -18.51 -18.62
C GLU A 71 6.13 -19.74 -18.30
N SER A 72 6.15 -20.30 -17.09
CA SER A 72 5.58 -21.63 -16.80
C SER A 72 4.40 -21.66 -15.82
N ALA A 73 3.85 -20.52 -15.39
CA ALA A 73 2.67 -20.50 -14.53
C ALA A 73 1.41 -20.07 -15.29
N THR A 74 0.32 -20.84 -15.18
CA THR A 74 -1.01 -20.36 -15.58
C THR A 74 -1.37 -19.18 -14.67
N PRO A 75 -1.52 -17.95 -15.19
CA PRO A 75 -1.77 -16.80 -14.33
C PRO A 75 -3.18 -16.90 -13.78
N GLN A 76 -3.31 -17.15 -12.47
CA GLN A 76 -4.55 -16.82 -11.78
C GLN A 76 -4.50 -15.35 -11.37
N PRO A 77 -5.50 -14.54 -11.72
CA PRO A 77 -5.50 -13.12 -11.42
C PRO A 77 -5.54 -12.93 -9.90
N ILE A 78 -4.47 -12.36 -9.33
CA ILE A 78 -4.45 -11.95 -7.93
C ILE A 78 -5.39 -10.74 -7.82
N THR A 79 -6.47 -10.93 -7.08
CA THR A 79 -7.46 -9.88 -6.82
C THR A 79 -7.36 -9.46 -5.37
N ALA A 80 -7.05 -8.19 -5.13
CA ALA A 80 -7.03 -7.58 -3.81
C ALA A 80 -8.35 -6.83 -3.56
N ALA A 81 -9.00 -7.07 -2.42
CA ALA A 81 -10.03 -6.17 -1.90
C ALA A 81 -9.36 -5.09 -1.05
N TRP A 82 -9.83 -3.85 -1.14
CA TRP A 82 -9.22 -2.74 -0.41
C TRP A 82 -10.25 -1.76 0.13
N VAL A 83 -9.88 -1.09 1.22
CA VAL A 83 -10.59 0.02 1.85
C VAL A 83 -9.61 1.15 2.09
N ARG A 84 -10.07 2.38 1.89
CA ARG A 84 -9.31 3.61 2.10
C ARG A 84 -10.15 4.62 2.87
N ILE A 85 -9.60 5.14 3.94
CA ILE A 85 -10.19 6.17 4.79
C ILE A 85 -9.31 7.42 4.64
N ARG A 86 -9.91 8.55 4.28
CA ARG A 86 -9.18 9.82 4.12
C ARG A 86 -9.84 10.90 4.97
N HIS A 87 -9.02 11.57 5.77
CA HIS A 87 -9.41 12.75 6.54
C HIS A 87 -8.54 13.94 6.15
N GLU A 88 -9.16 15.11 6.05
CA GLU A 88 -8.44 16.38 5.90
C GLU A 88 -8.09 16.95 7.28
N PHE A 89 -6.90 17.54 7.39
CA PHE A 89 -6.49 18.27 8.59
C PHE A 89 -6.92 19.73 8.49
N SER A 90 -7.46 20.27 9.58
CA SER A 90 -7.93 21.67 9.61
C SER A 90 -6.81 22.66 9.89
N GLN A 91 -5.83 22.31 10.75
CA GLN A 91 -4.75 23.22 11.20
C GLN A 91 -3.44 22.47 11.49
N THR A 92 -2.78 21.93 10.47
CA THR A 92 -1.48 21.24 10.64
C THR A 92 -0.56 21.42 9.41
N LEU A 93 0.71 21.02 9.56
CA LEU A 93 1.69 20.90 8.47
C LEU A 93 1.23 19.96 7.33
N PHE A 94 0.39 18.99 7.67
CA PHE A 94 -0.18 18.05 6.73
C PHE A 94 -1.51 18.57 6.17
N SER A 95 -1.77 18.29 4.90
CA SER A 95 -3.05 18.56 4.24
C SER A 95 -4.07 17.50 4.61
N ASN A 96 -3.72 16.23 4.43
CA ASN A 96 -4.56 15.09 4.73
C ASN A 96 -3.79 13.89 5.27
N VAL A 97 -4.54 12.97 5.85
CA VAL A 97 -4.09 11.62 6.15
C VAL A 97 -4.96 10.62 5.41
N GLN A 98 -4.32 9.64 4.81
CA GLN A 98 -4.95 8.53 4.13
C GLN A 98 -4.50 7.23 4.79
N TYR A 99 -5.45 6.49 5.30
CA TYR A 99 -5.26 5.13 5.76
C TYR A 99 -5.83 4.18 4.70
N SER A 100 -5.08 3.15 4.33
CA SER A 100 -5.57 2.09 3.46
C SER A 100 -5.25 0.72 4.00
N PHE A 101 -6.14 -0.21 3.72
CA PHE A 101 -5.94 -1.62 3.98
C PHE A 101 -6.31 -2.40 2.74
N SER A 102 -5.45 -3.32 2.31
CA SER A 102 -5.70 -4.20 1.19
C SER A 102 -5.44 -5.65 1.60
N ALA A 103 -6.24 -6.57 1.07
CA ALA A 103 -6.12 -8.00 1.31
C ALA A 103 -6.32 -8.77 0.02
N ASP A 104 -5.36 -9.62 -0.31
CA ASP A 104 -5.46 -10.62 -1.38
C ASP A 104 -5.31 -12.04 -0.82
N SER A 105 -5.10 -13.03 -1.68
CA SER A 105 -4.95 -14.44 -1.27
C SER A 105 -3.65 -14.75 -0.53
N LYS A 106 -2.66 -13.85 -0.56
CA LYS A 106 -1.30 -14.05 -0.02
C LYS A 106 -1.00 -13.07 1.11
N ASN A 107 -1.30 -11.80 0.91
CA ASN A 107 -0.87 -10.71 1.77
C ASN A 107 -2.04 -9.83 2.20
N MET A 108 -1.88 -9.25 3.38
CA MET A 108 -2.64 -8.10 3.86
C MET A 108 -1.66 -6.96 4.11
N ILE A 109 -1.98 -5.78 3.57
CA ILE A 109 -1.11 -4.61 3.63
C ILE A 109 -1.91 -3.46 4.24
N GLU A 110 -1.40 -2.92 5.34
CA GLU A 110 -1.88 -1.72 5.99
C GLU A 110 -0.91 -0.57 5.70
N THR A 111 -1.43 0.56 5.23
CA THR A 111 -0.62 1.73 4.90
C THR A 111 -1.25 3.01 5.46
N LEU A 112 -0.43 3.83 6.11
CA LEU A 112 -0.77 5.19 6.52
C LEU A 112 0.09 6.19 5.74
N VAL A 113 -0.55 7.13 5.07
CA VAL A 113 0.11 8.19 4.31
C VAL A 113 -0.32 9.55 4.85
N LEU A 114 0.65 10.39 5.21
CA LEU A 114 0.42 11.79 5.56
C LEU A 114 1.00 12.68 4.46
N HIS A 115 0.14 13.47 3.81
CA HIS A 115 0.53 14.40 2.76
C HIS A 115 0.86 15.77 3.34
N VAL A 116 2.00 16.33 2.98
CA VAL A 116 2.41 17.68 3.40
C VAL A 116 1.60 18.72 2.61
N ARG A 117 1.16 19.79 3.28
CA ARG A 117 0.34 20.84 2.66
C ARG A 117 1.12 21.67 1.65
N GLU A 118 2.32 22.09 2.01
CA GLU A 118 3.22 22.92 1.19
C GLU A 118 4.56 22.21 1.06
N PRO A 119 4.70 21.30 0.07
CA PRO A 119 5.90 20.49 -0.05
C PRO A 119 7.08 21.34 -0.54
N LYS A 120 7.98 21.70 0.39
CA LYS A 120 9.31 22.26 0.05
C LYS A 120 10.30 21.14 -0.24
N ASP A 121 10.49 20.28 0.75
CA ASP A 121 11.39 19.13 0.68
C ASP A 121 10.61 17.81 0.80
N LEU A 122 9.85 17.63 1.87
CA LEU A 122 9.01 16.45 2.09
C LEU A 122 7.65 16.61 1.40
N VAL A 123 7.26 15.61 0.62
CA VAL A 123 5.96 15.53 -0.07
C VAL A 123 4.98 14.69 0.75
N LEU A 124 5.39 13.50 1.15
CA LEU A 124 4.59 12.62 2.02
C LEU A 124 5.47 11.72 2.89
N LEU A 125 4.90 11.33 4.02
CA LEU A 125 5.38 10.24 4.87
C LEU A 125 4.43 9.06 4.70
N SER A 126 4.97 7.90 4.37
CA SER A 126 4.24 6.63 4.27
C SER A 126 4.80 5.64 5.29
N ILE A 127 3.92 4.99 6.04
CA ILE A 127 4.23 3.94 7.01
C ILE A 127 3.39 2.73 6.62
N GLU A 128 4.02 1.56 6.53
CA GLU A 128 3.40 0.34 6.03
C GLU A 128 3.76 -0.86 6.89
N ASP A 129 2.77 -1.75 7.03
CA ASP A 129 2.86 -3.04 7.72
C ASP A 129 2.24 -4.11 6.81
N THR A 130 2.91 -5.25 6.69
CA THR A 130 2.50 -6.37 5.85
C THR A 130 2.40 -7.65 6.68
N ALA A 131 1.27 -8.33 6.58
CA ALA A 131 1.05 -9.63 7.19
C ALA A 131 0.57 -10.65 6.17
N SER A 132 0.70 -11.93 6.50
CA SER A 132 0.13 -13.00 5.68
C SER A 132 -1.40 -13.02 5.76
N ALA A 133 -2.04 -13.26 4.62
CA ALA A 133 -3.50 -13.37 4.48
C ALA A 133 -4.12 -14.60 5.18
N VAL A 134 -3.32 -15.44 5.84
CA VAL A 134 -3.82 -16.53 6.71
C VAL A 134 -4.50 -16.02 7.99
N THR A 135 -4.34 -14.73 8.31
CA THR A 135 -5.08 -14.05 9.39
C THR A 135 -6.28 -13.29 8.82
N SER A 136 -7.29 -13.00 9.66
CA SER A 136 -8.41 -12.14 9.22
C SER A 136 -8.02 -10.66 9.31
N PRO A 137 -8.62 -9.76 8.50
CA PRO A 137 -8.38 -8.31 8.61
C PRO A 137 -8.62 -7.78 10.02
N ALA A 138 -9.67 -8.26 10.70
CA ALA A 138 -9.95 -7.88 12.09
C ALA A 138 -8.86 -8.35 13.06
N ALA A 139 -8.27 -9.53 12.84
CA ALA A 139 -7.18 -10.04 13.65
C ALA A 139 -5.89 -9.22 13.45
N MET A 140 -5.49 -8.95 12.20
CA MET A 140 -4.30 -8.14 11.90
C MET A 140 -4.41 -6.73 12.52
N LEU A 141 -5.54 -6.07 12.31
CA LEU A 141 -5.79 -4.75 12.90
C LEU A 141 -5.94 -4.78 14.43
N GLY A 142 -6.13 -5.96 15.02
CA GLY A 142 -6.17 -6.19 16.46
C GLY A 142 -4.78 -6.22 17.11
N THR A 143 -3.79 -6.81 16.43
CA THR A 143 -2.51 -7.24 17.02
C THR A 143 -1.44 -6.16 17.15
N ASN A 144 -1.64 -4.95 16.59
CA ASN A 144 -0.62 -3.87 16.56
C ASN A 144 0.76 -4.40 16.14
N THR A 145 0.81 -5.09 15.00
CA THR A 145 2.03 -5.62 14.42
C THR A 145 3.07 -4.52 14.20
N PRO A 146 4.37 -4.79 14.43
CA PRO A 146 5.42 -3.84 14.13
C PRO A 146 5.45 -3.52 12.64
N ILE A 147 5.64 -2.25 12.30
CA ILE A 147 5.68 -1.82 10.90
C ILE A 147 6.92 -2.36 10.18
N ASP A 148 6.75 -2.63 8.89
CA ASP A 148 7.80 -3.18 8.03
C ASP A 148 8.51 -2.09 7.24
N ARG A 149 7.85 -0.98 6.92
CA ARG A 149 8.39 0.00 5.97
C ARG A 149 8.01 1.43 6.31
N ILE A 150 8.99 2.33 6.18
CA ILE A 150 8.84 3.78 6.25
C ILE A 150 9.39 4.36 4.95
N LYS A 151 8.62 5.23 4.30
CA LYS A 151 9.04 5.95 3.10
C LYS A 151 8.78 7.44 3.25
N LEU A 152 9.79 8.23 2.95
CA LEU A 152 9.70 9.68 2.74
C LEU A 152 9.80 9.95 1.24
N GLU A 153 8.74 10.49 0.67
CA GLU A 153 8.80 11.03 -0.69
C GLU A 153 9.22 12.49 -0.64
N ARG A 154 10.17 12.88 -1.49
CA ARG A 154 10.76 14.22 -1.45
C ARG A 154 10.68 14.90 -2.82
N PHE A 155 10.42 16.20 -2.82
CA PHE A 155 10.34 16.99 -4.03
C PHE A 155 11.75 17.24 -4.58
N GLY A 156 11.99 16.86 -5.84
CA GLY A 156 13.28 17.06 -6.50
C GLY A 156 14.46 16.25 -5.93
N LYS A 157 14.23 15.36 -4.96
CA LYS A 157 15.25 14.51 -4.31
C LYS A 157 14.82 13.04 -4.34
N PRO A 158 15.75 12.07 -4.31
CA PRO A 158 15.41 10.66 -4.15
C PRO A 158 14.58 10.42 -2.88
N SER A 159 13.67 9.45 -2.90
CA SER A 159 12.97 9.04 -1.69
C SER A 159 13.95 8.48 -0.66
N VAL A 160 13.64 8.64 0.62
CA VAL A 160 14.32 7.91 1.70
C VAL A 160 13.40 6.77 2.12
N VAL A 161 13.94 5.56 2.23
CA VAL A 161 13.16 4.38 2.58
C VAL A 161 13.94 3.57 3.60
N LEU A 162 13.24 3.14 4.64
CA LEU A 162 13.71 2.14 5.59
C LEU A 162 12.70 0.99 5.58
N ALA A 163 13.17 -0.23 5.35
CA ALA A 163 12.34 -1.43 5.36
C ALA A 163 13.00 -2.52 6.21
N ARG A 164 12.20 -3.32 6.91
CA ARG A 164 12.68 -4.56 7.55
C ARG A 164 13.07 -5.54 6.45
N CYS A 165 14.31 -6.02 6.52
CA CYS A 165 14.84 -6.91 5.48
C CYS A 165 15.09 -8.30 6.05
N ALA A 166 14.48 -9.30 5.42
CA ALA A 166 14.69 -10.70 5.76
C ALA A 166 16.01 -11.23 5.19
N ALA A 167 16.44 -12.39 5.68
CA ALA A 167 17.52 -13.13 5.07
C ALA A 167 17.17 -13.46 3.61
N SER A 168 18.14 -13.35 2.72
CA SER A 168 17.98 -13.72 1.32
C SER A 168 18.73 -15.02 1.04
N GLN A 169 18.52 -15.64 -0.12
CA GLN A 169 19.34 -16.79 -0.53
C GLN A 169 20.83 -16.44 -0.64
N ALA A 170 21.17 -15.16 -0.74
CA ALA A 170 22.54 -14.66 -0.85
C ALA A 170 23.22 -14.33 0.50
N GLY A 171 22.51 -14.46 1.63
CA GLY A 171 23.12 -14.20 2.94
C GLY A 171 22.14 -13.97 4.09
N PRO A 172 22.65 -13.86 5.33
CA PRO A 172 21.84 -13.60 6.51
C PRO A 172 21.10 -12.27 6.43
N ALA A 173 20.08 -12.10 7.26
CA ALA A 173 19.39 -10.81 7.39
C ALA A 173 20.39 -9.72 7.82
N PRO A 174 20.30 -8.51 7.25
CA PRO A 174 21.13 -7.40 7.70
C PRO A 174 20.82 -7.05 9.16
N ASP A 175 21.84 -6.63 9.92
CA ASP A 175 21.61 -6.10 11.26
C ASP A 175 20.93 -4.74 11.17
N GLN A 176 19.72 -4.67 11.72
CA GLN A 176 18.89 -3.47 11.73
C GLN A 176 18.62 -2.94 13.15
N SER A 177 19.37 -3.41 14.15
CA SER A 177 19.19 -3.02 15.55
C SER A 177 19.23 -1.50 15.80
N ALA A 178 20.09 -0.78 15.06
CA ALA A 178 20.18 0.68 15.11
C ALA A 178 18.90 1.40 14.67
N TYR A 179 18.07 0.77 13.82
CA TYR A 179 16.84 1.34 13.28
C TYR A 179 15.60 1.01 14.12
N GLU A 180 15.71 0.14 15.12
CA GLU A 180 14.58 -0.29 15.94
C GLU A 180 13.82 0.87 16.62
N PRO A 181 14.47 1.95 17.09
CA PRO A 181 13.76 3.13 17.57
C PRO A 181 12.84 3.76 16.51
N LEU A 182 13.28 3.81 15.24
CA LEU A 182 12.48 4.38 14.14
C LEU A 182 11.27 3.49 13.84
N PHE A 183 11.45 2.17 13.81
CA PHE A 183 10.35 1.22 13.62
C PHE A 183 9.32 1.30 14.76
N ARG A 184 9.79 1.40 16.00
CA ARG A 184 8.92 1.56 17.17
C ARG A 184 8.12 2.86 17.11
N ASP A 185 8.77 3.97 16.78
CA ASP A 185 8.12 5.28 16.71
C ASP A 185 7.10 5.33 15.57
N ALA A 186 7.43 4.76 14.40
CA ALA A 186 6.49 4.60 13.29
C ALA A 186 5.32 3.68 13.63
N SER A 187 5.55 2.58 14.36
CA SER A 187 4.48 1.68 14.83
C SER A 187 3.54 2.39 15.80
N ALA A 188 4.07 3.25 16.66
CA ALA A 188 3.26 4.08 17.55
C ALA A 188 2.41 5.10 16.77
N VAL A 189 2.95 5.71 15.71
CA VAL A 189 2.20 6.58 14.81
C VAL A 189 1.08 5.82 14.11
N LEU A 190 1.38 4.69 13.48
CA LEU A 190 0.39 3.87 12.77
C LEU A 190 -0.73 3.43 13.71
N GLY A 191 -0.38 2.85 14.86
CA GLY A 191 -1.36 2.39 15.85
C GLY A 191 -2.27 3.51 16.35
N LYS A 192 -1.71 4.70 16.59
CA LYS A 192 -2.50 5.85 17.00
C LYS A 192 -3.48 6.31 15.93
N TYR A 193 -3.02 6.43 14.68
CA TYR A 193 -3.89 6.88 13.59
C TYR A 193 -4.93 5.82 13.22
N ARG A 194 -4.61 4.52 13.37
CA ARG A 194 -5.57 3.42 13.26
C ARG A 194 -6.75 3.63 14.22
N ASP A 195 -6.49 4.03 15.46
CA ASP A 195 -7.53 4.30 16.45
C ASP A 195 -8.29 5.61 16.16
N LEU A 196 -7.57 6.70 15.84
CA LEU A 196 -8.16 8.01 15.52
C LEU A 196 -9.11 7.94 14.31
N LEU A 197 -8.73 7.17 13.28
CA LEU A 197 -9.50 6.98 12.05
C LEU A 197 -10.53 5.84 12.17
N ARG A 198 -10.66 5.22 13.36
CA ARG A 198 -11.56 4.09 13.64
C ARG A 198 -11.37 2.90 12.70
N ALA A 199 -10.16 2.71 12.19
CA ALA A 199 -9.87 1.74 11.15
C ALA A 199 -10.16 0.30 11.58
N ARG A 200 -9.93 -0.05 12.86
CA ARG A 200 -10.25 -1.39 13.43
C ARG A 200 -11.70 -1.82 13.23
N ARG A 201 -12.62 -0.86 13.14
CA ARG A 201 -14.05 -1.12 12.93
C ARG A 201 -14.42 -0.90 11.46
N THR A 202 -14.07 0.26 10.92
CA THR A 202 -14.47 0.65 9.55
C THR A 202 -13.93 -0.30 8.50
N VAL A 203 -12.67 -0.74 8.61
CA VAL A 203 -12.04 -1.56 7.57
C VAL A 203 -12.68 -2.94 7.44
N PRO A 204 -12.84 -3.75 8.50
CA PRO A 204 -13.54 -5.03 8.37
C PRO A 204 -14.97 -4.89 7.86
N ASP A 205 -15.72 -3.89 8.35
CA ASP A 205 -17.11 -3.64 7.96
C ASP A 205 -17.22 -3.30 6.45
N GLU A 206 -16.33 -2.46 5.93
CA GLU A 206 -16.32 -2.07 4.52
C GLU A 206 -15.77 -3.18 3.61
N LEU A 207 -14.75 -3.93 4.04
CA LEU A 207 -14.23 -5.08 3.29
C LEU A 207 -15.30 -6.16 3.12
N ALA A 208 -16.09 -6.44 4.17
CA ALA A 208 -17.18 -7.41 4.09
C ALA A 208 -18.18 -7.06 2.97
N LYS A 209 -18.45 -5.76 2.74
CA LYS A 209 -19.34 -5.29 1.66
C LYS A 209 -18.74 -5.56 0.27
N VAL A 210 -17.42 -5.47 0.11
CA VAL A 210 -16.73 -5.73 -1.16
C VAL A 210 -16.63 -7.23 -1.47
N ILE A 211 -16.42 -8.04 -0.43
CA ILE A 211 -16.29 -9.49 -0.59
C ILE A 211 -17.66 -10.12 -0.90
N THR A 212 -18.72 -9.67 -0.22
CA THR A 212 -20.09 -10.19 -0.39
C THR A 212 -20.75 -9.74 -1.69
N SER A 213 -20.48 -8.53 -2.16
CA SER A 213 -21.03 -8.01 -3.44
C SER A 213 -20.48 -8.73 -4.68
N GLY A 214 -19.38 -9.48 -4.56
CA GLY A 214 -18.85 -10.34 -5.63
C GLY A 214 -19.49 -11.73 -5.71
N ARG A 215 -20.35 -12.12 -4.76
CA ARG A 215 -21.05 -13.41 -4.80
C ARG A 215 -22.35 -13.24 -5.56
N ALA A 216 -22.43 -13.80 -6.77
CA ALA A 216 -23.67 -13.82 -7.55
C ALA A 216 -24.83 -14.33 -6.68
N LYS A 217 -25.95 -13.59 -6.65
CA LYS A 217 -27.18 -14.04 -5.98
C LYS A 217 -27.54 -15.43 -6.53
N PRO A 218 -27.82 -16.44 -5.67
CA PRO A 218 -28.37 -17.69 -6.16
C PRO A 218 -29.68 -17.37 -6.90
N ALA A 219 -29.78 -17.88 -8.14
CA ALA A 219 -30.95 -17.69 -8.97
C ALA A 219 -32.21 -18.12 -8.20
N SER A 220 -33.18 -17.22 -8.08
CA SER A 220 -34.46 -17.54 -7.44
C SER A 220 -35.13 -18.68 -8.23
N PRO A 221 -35.71 -19.69 -7.56
CA PRO A 221 -36.34 -20.80 -8.25
C PRO A 221 -37.52 -20.27 -9.09
N THR A 222 -37.43 -20.46 -10.40
CA THR A 222 -38.45 -20.10 -11.37
C THR A 222 -39.75 -20.84 -11.03
N LYS A 223 -40.82 -20.11 -10.69
CA LYS A 223 -42.16 -20.71 -10.55
C LYS A 223 -42.54 -21.37 -11.88
N LYS A 224 -42.66 -22.70 -11.88
CA LYS A 224 -43.27 -23.44 -13.00
C LYS A 224 -44.74 -23.04 -13.10
N THR A 225 -45.07 -22.24 -14.10
CA THR A 225 -46.45 -21.97 -14.48
C THR A 225 -47.04 -23.26 -15.05
N ARG A 226 -48.00 -23.84 -14.33
CA ARG A 226 -48.74 -25.03 -14.74
C ARG A 226 -49.71 -24.63 -15.86
N SER A 227 -49.44 -25.08 -17.09
CA SER A 227 -50.38 -24.93 -18.21
C SER A 227 -51.59 -25.84 -17.99
N LEU A 228 -52.77 -25.24 -18.00
CA LEU A 228 -54.05 -25.93 -18.03
C LEU A 228 -54.32 -26.29 -19.50
N GLN A 229 -54.26 -27.57 -19.85
CA GLN A 229 -54.74 -28.07 -21.15
C GLN A 229 -56.27 -28.13 -21.13
N LYS A 230 -56.88 -27.68 -22.22
CA LYS A 230 -58.30 -27.84 -22.53
C LYS A 230 -58.42 -28.57 -23.85
#